data_AF-A0A2K6RI72-F1
#
_entry.id   AF-A0A2K6RI72-F1
#
_cell.length_a   1.000
_cell.length_b   1.000
_cell.length_c   1.000
_cell.angle_alpha   90.00
_cell.angle_beta   90.00
_cell.angle_gamma   90.00
#
_symmetry.space_group_name_H-M   'P 1'
#
loop_
_entity.id
_entity.type
_entity.pdbx_description
1 polymer ?
#
loop_
_entity_poly.entity_id
_entity_poly.type
_entity_poly.pdbx_seq_one_letter_code
_entity_poly.pdbx_strand_id
1 'polypeptide(L)'
;MGRVIGGQRKGVGSVFLAQYGIHTGQFVYCGKTAQLNIDNMLPVGPMTEGTIVCCLEEKPGDRGKLARASGNYVTVISYNPETKKTLVKLPSGSKKVISSANRAVVGVVAGGGRIHKPILKAGGAYYKYKAKRNCWPPVRSVAMNPVEHPFEGGNPQHIGKPSIIHRDAPAGRKVDLTAAHQTGLLRGTKTVQEKES
;
A
#
# COMPACT_ATOMS: atom_id res chain seq x y z
N MET A 1 20.16 38.96 20.85
CA MET A 1 21.41 38.55 21.54
C MET A 1 21.26 37.08 21.90
N GLY A 2 22.17 36.22 21.45
CA GLY A 2 22.04 34.76 21.58
C GLY A 2 22.53 34.00 20.34
N ARG A 3 23.77 34.29 19.90
CA ARG A 3 24.48 33.56 18.87
C ARG A 3 25.06 32.30 19.52
N VAL A 4 24.58 31.11 19.16
CA VAL A 4 25.24 29.86 19.56
C VAL A 4 26.18 29.45 18.44
N ILE A 5 27.46 29.77 18.62
CA ILE A 5 28.59 29.15 17.92
C ILE A 5 28.97 27.90 18.73
N GLY A 6 29.09 26.74 18.09
CA GLY A 6 29.79 25.59 18.66
C GLY A 6 29.00 24.28 18.65
N GLY A 7 29.45 23.35 17.80
CA GLY A 7 29.08 21.94 17.86
C GLY A 7 28.28 21.47 16.64
N GLN A 8 28.98 21.05 15.58
CA GLN A 8 28.38 20.14 14.61
C GLN A 8 28.09 18.81 15.33
N ARG A 9 26.90 18.71 15.93
CA ARG A 9 26.31 17.41 16.26
C ARG A 9 26.21 16.67 14.94
N LYS A 10 26.88 15.51 14.81
CA LYS A 10 26.65 14.60 13.68
C LYS A 10 25.14 14.37 13.60
N GLY A 11 24.50 15.00 12.62
CA GLY A 11 23.06 14.87 12.42
C GLY A 11 22.75 13.40 12.14
N VAL A 12 21.74 12.86 12.82
CA VAL A 12 21.26 11.52 12.52
C VAL A 12 20.53 11.58 11.19
N GLY A 13 21.13 11.05 10.13
CA GLY A 13 20.49 10.90 8.83
C GLY A 13 19.34 9.90 8.93
N SER A 14 18.14 10.31 8.54
CA SER A 14 16.95 9.45 8.51
C SER A 14 16.33 9.50 7.12
N VAL A 15 15.93 8.35 6.59
CA VAL A 15 15.32 8.22 5.26
C VAL A 15 13.81 8.09 5.43
N PHE A 16 13.07 9.00 4.81
CA PHE A 16 11.62 9.01 4.80
C PHE A 16 11.08 8.78 3.39
N LEU A 17 9.82 8.39 3.28
CA LEU A 17 9.12 8.48 1.99
C LEU A 17 8.81 9.94 1.70
N ALA A 18 9.00 10.32 0.44
CA ALA A 18 8.65 11.65 -0.02
C ALA A 18 7.13 11.83 -0.12
N GLN A 19 6.66 12.95 0.39
CA GLN A 19 5.30 13.44 0.21
C GLN A 19 5.20 14.29 -1.07
N TYR A 20 4.00 14.37 -1.62
CA TYR A 20 3.73 15.31 -2.69
C TYR A 20 3.91 16.76 -2.22
N GLY A 21 4.79 17.51 -2.89
CA GLY A 21 5.05 18.92 -2.58
C GLY A 21 6.31 19.17 -1.73
N ILE A 22 6.95 18.11 -1.21
CA ILE A 22 8.18 18.26 -0.42
C ILE A 22 9.34 18.77 -1.30
N HIS A 23 10.13 19.70 -0.78
CA HIS A 23 11.30 20.26 -1.46
C HIS A 23 12.58 20.18 -0.62
N THR A 24 13.73 20.26 -1.29
CA THR A 24 15.03 20.20 -0.62
C THR A 24 15.22 21.42 0.28
N GLY A 25 15.64 21.20 1.53
CA GLY A 25 15.82 22.25 2.53
C GLY A 25 14.57 22.58 3.35
N GLN A 26 13.43 21.93 3.08
CA GLN A 26 12.21 22.11 3.86
C GLN A 26 12.37 21.56 5.29
N PHE A 27 11.89 22.33 6.27
CA PHE A 27 11.82 21.89 7.65
C PHE A 27 10.62 20.97 7.85
N VAL A 28 10.89 19.74 8.27
CA VAL A 28 9.88 18.74 8.62
C VAL A 28 9.82 18.59 10.13
N TYR A 29 8.63 18.74 10.70
CA TYR A 29 8.42 18.60 12.14
C TYR A 29 7.77 17.25 12.45
N CYS A 30 8.39 16.52 13.39
CA CYS A 30 7.95 15.20 13.81
C CYS A 30 7.66 15.20 15.32
N GLY A 31 6.42 14.95 15.71
CA GLY A 31 6.08 14.85 17.13
C GLY A 31 4.62 15.17 17.45
N LYS A 32 4.29 15.11 18.75
CA LYS A 32 2.94 15.43 19.25
C LYS A 32 2.61 16.92 19.16
N THR A 33 3.63 17.77 19.23
CA THR A 33 3.52 19.24 19.17
C THR A 33 3.70 19.79 17.76
N ALA A 34 3.89 18.92 16.76
CA ALA A 34 4.01 19.34 15.37
C ALA A 34 2.67 19.89 14.88
N GLN A 35 2.71 21.01 14.15
CA GLN A 35 1.54 21.58 13.52
C GLN A 35 1.03 20.69 12.39
N LEU A 36 -0.29 20.70 12.15
CA LEU A 36 -0.93 19.97 11.07
C LEU A 36 -0.67 20.66 9.72
N ASN A 37 0.55 20.51 9.21
CA ASN A 37 0.97 20.95 7.90
C ASN A 37 1.38 19.74 7.05
N ILE A 38 1.33 19.90 5.73
CA ILE A 38 1.86 18.89 4.79
C ILE A 38 3.32 18.60 5.13
N ASP A 39 3.73 17.33 4.97
CA ASP A 39 5.06 16.79 5.29
C ASP A 39 5.33 16.54 6.77
N ASN A 40 4.59 17.15 7.69
CA ASN A 40 4.77 16.90 9.12
C ASN A 40 4.28 15.52 9.53
N MET A 41 4.94 14.95 10.54
CA MET A 41 4.57 13.68 11.15
C MET A 41 4.01 13.91 12.55
N LEU A 42 2.77 13.52 12.76
CA LEU A 42 2.07 13.62 14.04
C LEU A 42 1.25 12.35 14.31
N PRO A 43 0.85 12.10 15.58
CA PRO A 43 -0.11 11.06 15.89
C PRO A 43 -1.44 11.31 15.17
N VAL A 44 -2.21 10.26 14.86
CA VAL A 44 -3.48 10.42 14.15
C VAL A 44 -4.58 11.02 15.04
N GLY A 45 -4.53 10.78 16.35
CA GLY A 45 -5.51 11.33 17.30
C GLY A 45 -5.79 12.84 17.20
N PRO A 46 -4.76 13.72 17.22
CA PRO A 46 -4.96 15.17 17.10
C PRO A 46 -5.29 15.65 15.68
N MET A 47 -5.32 14.79 14.67
CA MET A 47 -5.64 15.21 13.31
C MET A 47 -7.13 15.47 13.16
N THR A 48 -7.50 16.50 12.40
CA THR A 48 -8.90 16.75 12.06
C THR A 48 -9.44 15.64 11.17
N GLU A 49 -10.71 15.30 11.36
CA GLU A 49 -11.41 14.33 10.52
C GLU A 49 -11.42 14.79 9.06
N GLY A 50 -11.32 13.85 8.12
CA GLY A 50 -11.14 14.12 6.70
C GLY A 50 -9.68 14.38 6.28
N THR A 51 -8.75 14.55 7.21
CA THR A 51 -7.33 14.75 6.87
C THR A 51 -6.78 13.59 6.06
N ILE A 52 -6.02 13.93 5.02
CA ILE A 52 -5.33 12.98 4.16
C ILE A 52 -3.93 12.74 4.73
N VAL A 53 -3.59 11.48 4.94
CA VAL A 53 -2.31 11.08 5.52
C VAL A 53 -1.70 9.91 4.75
N CYS A 54 -0.40 9.70 4.90
CA CYS A 54 0.30 8.53 4.37
C CYS A 54 1.29 7.97 5.39
N CYS A 55 1.94 6.85 5.01
CA CYS A 55 2.97 6.21 5.84
C CYS A 55 2.47 5.93 7.27
N LEU A 56 1.19 5.56 7.37
CA LEU A 56 0.51 5.35 8.63
C LEU A 56 1.07 4.12 9.33
N GLU A 57 1.34 4.24 10.63
CA GLU A 57 1.69 3.14 11.52
C GLU A 57 0.50 2.19 11.74
N GLU A 58 0.76 0.87 11.72
CA GLU A 58 -0.26 -0.13 12.07
C GLU A 58 -0.31 -0.32 13.59
N LYS A 59 0.85 -0.45 14.23
CA LYS A 59 1.03 -0.37 15.68
C LYS A 59 1.90 0.83 16.03
N PRO A 60 1.77 1.40 17.24
CA PRO A 60 2.58 2.54 17.66
C PRO A 60 4.06 2.20 17.57
N GLY A 61 4.82 2.99 16.80
CA GLY A 61 6.27 2.80 16.67
C GLY A 61 6.73 1.94 15.48
N ASP A 62 5.81 1.42 14.64
CA ASP A 62 6.15 0.61 13.46
C ASP A 62 6.82 1.40 12.31
N ARG A 63 7.04 2.71 12.46
CA ARG A 63 7.69 3.61 11.47
C ARG A 63 7.02 3.64 10.09
N GLY A 64 5.71 3.39 10.06
CA GLY A 64 4.89 3.46 8.85
C GLY A 64 4.84 2.15 8.07
N LYS A 65 3.64 1.61 7.93
CA LYS A 65 3.37 0.32 7.26
C LYS A 65 2.24 0.41 6.23
N LEU A 66 1.28 1.29 6.46
CA LEU A 66 0.09 1.47 5.62
C LEU A 66 0.29 2.68 4.68
N ALA A 67 -0.29 2.59 3.47
CA ALA A 67 -0.26 3.63 2.43
C ALA A 67 1.14 4.21 2.14
N ARG A 68 2.06 3.33 1.72
CA ARG A 68 3.43 3.67 1.31
C ARG A 68 3.68 3.63 -0.20
N ALA A 69 2.71 3.12 -0.98
CA ALA A 69 2.87 3.08 -2.43
C ALA A 69 2.68 4.48 -3.04
N SER A 70 3.32 4.72 -4.17
CA SER A 70 3.27 5.99 -4.90
C SER A 70 1.83 6.44 -5.16
N GLY A 71 1.45 7.64 -4.73
CA GLY A 71 0.11 8.19 -4.89
C GLY A 71 -0.96 7.67 -3.92
N ASN A 72 -0.62 6.74 -3.00
CA ASN A 72 -1.57 6.26 -2.02
C ASN A 72 -1.69 7.21 -0.82
N TYR A 73 -2.87 7.19 -0.21
CA TYR A 73 -3.19 7.93 1.00
C TYR A 73 -4.25 7.19 1.81
N VAL A 74 -4.41 7.62 3.05
CA VAL A 74 -5.41 7.20 4.02
C VAL A 74 -6.21 8.43 4.40
N THR A 75 -7.52 8.26 4.55
CA THR A 75 -8.39 9.33 5.05
C THR A 75 -8.74 9.05 6.50
N VAL A 76 -8.51 10.02 7.38
CA VAL A 76 -8.98 9.96 8.77
C VAL A 76 -10.51 10.12 8.74
N ILE A 77 -11.26 9.15 9.26
CA ILE A 77 -12.73 9.21 9.25
C ILE A 77 -13.22 9.80 10.57
N SER A 78 -12.93 9.13 11.68
CA SER A 78 -13.41 9.57 12.98
C SER A 78 -12.43 9.25 14.10
N TYR A 79 -12.42 10.09 15.12
CA TYR A 79 -11.64 9.89 16.33
C TYR A 79 -12.56 9.63 17.54
N ASN A 80 -12.31 8.53 18.26
CA ASN A 80 -13.01 8.23 19.49
C ASN A 80 -12.09 8.51 20.70
N PRO A 81 -12.37 9.58 21.50
CA PRO A 81 -11.52 9.98 22.61
C PRO A 81 -11.55 9.01 23.80
N GLU A 82 -12.67 8.30 24.02
CA GLU A 82 -12.82 7.36 25.15
C GLU A 82 -11.97 6.12 24.93
N THR A 83 -12.05 5.55 23.73
CA THR A 83 -11.32 4.31 23.39
C THR A 83 -9.91 4.56 22.89
N LYS A 84 -9.52 5.82 22.62
CA LYS A 84 -8.24 6.23 22.03
C LYS A 84 -7.95 5.49 20.72
N LYS A 85 -9.01 5.30 19.93
CA LYS A 85 -8.97 4.65 18.62
C LYS A 85 -9.44 5.61 17.55
N THR A 86 -8.85 5.49 16.38
CA THR A 86 -9.20 6.27 15.20
C THR A 86 -9.65 5.31 14.11
N LEU A 87 -10.78 5.63 13.47
CA LEU A 87 -11.25 4.93 12.29
C LEU A 87 -10.64 5.60 11.06
N VAL A 88 -9.99 4.82 10.20
CA VAL A 88 -9.36 5.31 8.98
C VAL A 88 -9.82 4.54 7.76
N LYS A 89 -9.87 5.22 6.60
CA LYS A 89 -10.13 4.60 5.30
C LYS A 89 -8.82 4.28 4.60
N LEU A 90 -8.58 3.00 4.33
CA LEU A 90 -7.39 2.53 3.62
C LEU A 90 -7.50 2.83 2.11
N PRO A 91 -6.37 2.83 1.36
CA PRO A 91 -6.39 2.95 -0.10
C PRO A 91 -7.23 1.87 -0.82
N SER A 92 -7.44 0.72 -0.16
CA SER A 92 -8.34 -0.34 -0.66
C SER A 92 -9.82 0.02 -0.60
N GLY A 93 -10.18 1.10 0.09
CA GLY A 93 -11.56 1.49 0.41
C GLY A 93 -12.07 0.91 1.72
N SER A 94 -11.39 -0.09 2.29
CA SER A 94 -11.77 -0.72 3.57
C SER A 94 -11.55 0.25 4.74
N LYS A 95 -12.46 0.23 5.70
CA LYS A 95 -12.29 0.94 6.97
C LYS A 95 -11.45 0.08 7.92
N LYS A 96 -10.56 0.69 8.70
CA LYS A 96 -9.75 0.02 9.71
C LYS A 96 -9.69 0.86 10.97
N VAL A 97 -9.83 0.22 12.12
CA VAL A 97 -9.65 0.86 13.42
C VAL A 97 -8.17 0.72 13.83
N ILE A 98 -7.56 1.83 14.23
CA ILE A 98 -6.16 1.91 14.65
C ILE A 98 -6.05 2.64 15.99
N SER A 99 -4.91 2.52 16.68
CA SER A 99 -4.65 3.33 17.87
C SER A 99 -4.40 4.78 17.46
N SER A 100 -4.97 5.74 18.19
CA SER A 100 -4.78 7.17 17.95
C SER A 100 -3.36 7.66 18.26
N ALA A 101 -2.57 6.85 18.97
CA ALA A 101 -1.14 7.10 19.22
C ALA A 101 -0.25 6.79 18.01
N ASN A 102 -0.76 6.04 17.01
CA ASN A 102 -0.04 5.74 15.78
C ASN A 102 0.32 7.03 15.07
N ARG A 103 1.52 7.10 14.48
CA ARG A 103 1.94 8.26 13.69
C ARG A 103 1.60 8.09 12.23
N ALA A 104 1.34 9.21 11.57
CA ALA A 104 1.24 9.31 10.12
C ALA A 104 1.86 10.63 9.64
N VAL A 105 2.23 10.66 8.37
CA VAL A 105 2.69 11.87 7.69
C VAL A 105 1.51 12.51 6.99
N VAL A 106 1.32 13.82 7.15
CA VAL A 106 0.23 14.54 6.50
C VAL A 106 0.49 14.67 5.00
N GLY A 107 -0.48 14.28 4.18
CA GLY A 107 -0.44 14.37 2.71
C GLY A 107 -0.47 13.02 1.99
N VAL A 108 -0.10 13.04 0.70
CA VAL A 108 -0.13 11.89 -0.21
C VAL A 108 1.29 11.49 -0.62
N VAL A 109 1.57 10.19 -0.77
CA VAL A 109 2.91 9.74 -1.22
C VAL A 109 3.21 10.30 -2.61
N ALA A 110 4.41 10.85 -2.79
CA ALA A 110 4.85 11.38 -4.08
C ALA A 110 4.88 10.34 -5.20
N GLY A 111 4.99 10.81 -6.45
CA GLY A 111 5.08 9.94 -7.64
C GLY A 111 3.76 9.27 -8.04
N GLY A 112 2.63 9.85 -7.65
CA GLY A 112 1.29 9.43 -8.08
C GLY A 112 1.12 9.46 -9.60
N GLY A 113 0.08 8.79 -10.10
CA GLY A 113 -0.29 8.79 -11.52
C GLY A 113 0.59 7.95 -12.46
N ARG A 114 1.69 7.36 -11.96
CA ARG A 114 2.59 6.49 -12.74
C ARG A 114 1.88 5.33 -13.47
N ILE A 115 0.75 4.86 -12.93
CA ILE A 115 0.00 3.73 -13.50
C ILE A 115 -0.92 4.11 -14.68
N HIS A 116 -1.22 5.40 -14.86
CA HIS A 116 -2.12 5.84 -15.95
C HIS A 116 -1.42 5.80 -17.31
N LYS A 117 -0.09 5.93 -17.34
CA LYS A 117 0.68 5.78 -18.58
C LYS A 117 0.76 4.29 -18.97
N PRO A 118 0.24 3.90 -20.16
CA PRO A 118 0.34 2.52 -20.61
C PRO A 118 1.79 2.15 -20.95
N ILE A 119 2.15 0.89 -20.71
CA ILE A 119 3.45 0.33 -21.12
C ILE A 119 3.30 -0.22 -22.53
N LEU A 120 3.89 0.48 -23.52
CA LEU A 120 3.70 0.16 -24.94
C LEU A 120 4.63 -0.93 -25.46
N LYS A 121 5.79 -1.14 -24.83
CA LYS A 121 6.83 -2.07 -25.28
C LYS A 121 7.16 -3.09 -24.20
N ALA A 122 7.40 -4.34 -24.61
CA ALA A 122 7.90 -5.39 -23.72
C ALA A 122 9.22 -5.00 -23.03
N GLY A 123 10.12 -4.29 -23.73
CA GLY A 123 11.36 -3.77 -23.14
C GLY A 123 11.12 -2.81 -21.96
N GLY A 124 10.07 -2.00 -22.00
CA GLY A 124 9.68 -1.15 -20.86
C GLY A 124 9.20 -1.96 -19.66
N ALA A 125 8.48 -3.07 -19.90
CA ALA A 125 8.10 -4.01 -18.85
C ALA A 125 9.33 -4.75 -18.29
N TYR A 126 10.26 -5.18 -19.14
CA TYR A 126 11.51 -5.82 -18.74
C TYR A 126 12.29 -4.96 -17.73
N TYR A 127 12.59 -3.70 -18.05
CA TYR A 127 13.34 -2.83 -17.14
C TYR A 127 12.59 -2.54 -15.83
N LYS A 128 11.25 -2.43 -15.87
CA LYS A 128 10.41 -2.28 -14.68
C LYS A 128 10.52 -3.48 -13.72
N TYR A 129 10.57 -4.70 -14.25
CA TYR A 129 10.65 -5.92 -13.44
C TYR A 129 12.10 -6.29 -13.09
N LYS A 130 13.09 -5.89 -13.90
CA LYS A 130 14.52 -6.04 -13.61
C LYS A 130 14.94 -5.34 -12.32
N ALA A 131 14.34 -4.18 -12.02
CA ALA A 131 14.57 -3.46 -10.77
C ALA A 131 13.86 -4.08 -9.54
N LYS A 132 13.11 -5.17 -9.73
CA LYS A 132 12.33 -5.87 -8.71
C LYS A 132 12.75 -7.36 -8.70
N ARG A 133 11.97 -8.20 -8.01
CA ARG A 133 12.16 -9.66 -8.09
C ARG A 133 11.95 -10.15 -9.53
N ASN A 134 12.62 -11.23 -9.89
CA ASN A 134 12.44 -11.90 -11.17
C ASN A 134 11.04 -12.54 -11.25
N CYS A 135 10.11 -11.87 -11.94
CA CYS A 135 8.74 -12.36 -12.14
C CYS A 135 8.19 -12.04 -13.55
N TRP A 136 9.07 -11.78 -14.51
CA TRP A 136 8.70 -11.44 -15.88
C TRP A 136 9.72 -12.04 -16.86
N PRO A 137 9.28 -12.60 -18.00
CA PRO A 137 7.89 -12.71 -18.47
C PRO A 137 7.12 -13.87 -17.79
N PRO A 138 5.83 -13.69 -17.46
CA PRO A 138 5.01 -14.79 -16.97
C PRO A 138 4.59 -15.70 -18.14
N VAL A 139 4.82 -17.01 -18.01
CA VAL A 139 4.32 -18.03 -18.93
C VAL A 139 2.91 -18.46 -18.49
N ARG A 140 1.96 -18.58 -19.42
CA ARG A 140 0.60 -19.04 -19.13
C ARG A 140 0.63 -20.51 -18.71
N SER A 141 -0.16 -20.86 -17.70
CA SER A 141 -0.27 -22.23 -17.18
C SER A 141 -0.59 -23.27 -18.26
N VAL A 142 -1.55 -22.98 -19.12
CA VAL A 142 -2.00 -23.88 -20.21
C VAL A 142 -0.94 -24.06 -21.32
N ALA A 143 0.14 -23.28 -21.31
CA ALA A 143 1.25 -23.47 -22.24
C ALA A 143 2.35 -24.39 -21.66
N MET A 144 2.20 -24.83 -20.41
CA MET A 144 3.16 -25.68 -19.71
C MET A 144 2.77 -27.16 -19.82
N ASN A 145 3.75 -28.03 -19.62
CA ASN A 145 3.51 -29.47 -19.58
C ASN A 145 2.81 -29.86 -18.25
N PRO A 146 2.01 -30.95 -18.22
CA PRO A 146 1.30 -31.39 -17.01
C PRO A 146 2.22 -31.69 -15.81
N VAL A 147 3.51 -31.95 -16.05
CA VAL A 147 4.52 -32.12 -14.98
C VAL A 147 4.87 -30.82 -14.27
N GLU A 148 4.77 -29.68 -14.95
CA GLU A 148 5.19 -28.37 -14.43
C GLU A 148 4.05 -27.63 -13.75
N HIS A 149 2.83 -27.77 -14.27
CA HIS A 149 1.68 -27.02 -13.81
C HIS A 149 0.41 -27.89 -13.75
N PRO A 150 -0.45 -27.74 -12.72
CA PRO A 150 -1.68 -28.52 -12.61
C PRO A 150 -2.65 -28.35 -13.77
N PHE A 151 -2.61 -27.22 -14.47
CA PHE A 151 -3.41 -27.03 -15.69
C PHE A 151 -2.61 -27.54 -16.87
N GLU A 152 -3.10 -28.64 -17.42
CA GLU A 152 -2.45 -29.37 -18.49
C GLU A 152 -2.58 -28.60 -19.81
N GLY A 153 -1.45 -28.32 -20.46
CA GLY A 153 -1.40 -27.86 -21.84
C GLY A 153 -1.47 -29.04 -22.82
N GLY A 154 -2.60 -29.72 -22.88
CA GLY A 154 -2.86 -30.76 -23.88
C GLY A 154 -3.22 -30.17 -25.26
N ASN A 155 -3.61 -31.04 -26.19
CA ASN A 155 -4.22 -30.62 -27.46
C ASN A 155 -5.74 -30.84 -27.41
N PRO A 156 -6.59 -29.80 -27.35
CA PRO A 156 -6.29 -28.36 -27.43
C PRO A 156 -5.87 -27.73 -26.09
N GLN A 157 -5.27 -26.54 -26.14
CA GLN A 157 -4.90 -25.76 -24.96
C GLN A 157 -6.16 -25.29 -24.20
N HIS A 158 -6.50 -25.98 -23.11
CA HIS A 158 -7.60 -25.61 -22.21
C HIS A 158 -7.30 -26.06 -20.77
N ILE A 159 -8.05 -25.55 -19.79
CA ILE A 159 -7.79 -25.81 -18.36
C ILE A 159 -8.25 -27.23 -17.95
N GLY A 160 -9.30 -27.76 -18.60
CA GLY A 160 -9.84 -29.12 -18.37
C GLY A 160 -10.57 -29.34 -17.05
N LYS A 161 -10.40 -28.46 -16.07
CA LYS A 161 -11.01 -28.52 -14.73
C LYS A 161 -11.37 -27.12 -14.21
N PRO A 162 -12.20 -27.00 -13.16
CA PRO A 162 -12.50 -25.71 -12.57
C PRO A 162 -11.23 -24.96 -12.13
N SER A 163 -11.13 -23.68 -12.47
CA SER A 163 -10.04 -22.80 -12.04
C SER A 163 -10.18 -22.28 -10.61
N ILE A 164 -11.35 -22.50 -9.99
CA ILE A 164 -11.63 -22.09 -8.61
C ILE A 164 -11.11 -23.17 -7.67
N ILE A 165 -10.12 -22.82 -6.86
CA ILE A 165 -9.49 -23.76 -5.93
C ILE A 165 -9.87 -23.40 -4.48
N HIS A 166 -10.14 -24.43 -3.67
CA HIS A 166 -10.45 -24.26 -2.25
C HIS A 166 -9.27 -23.64 -1.47
N ARG A 167 -9.58 -22.84 -0.44
CA ARG A 167 -8.57 -22.15 0.39
C ARG A 167 -7.55 -23.11 1.01
N ASP A 168 -8.00 -24.32 1.34
CA ASP A 168 -7.22 -25.33 2.06
C ASP A 168 -6.53 -26.32 1.10
N ALA A 169 -6.54 -26.06 -0.21
CA ALA A 169 -5.79 -26.86 -1.16
C ALA A 169 -4.28 -26.87 -0.82
N PRO A 170 -3.58 -28.00 -1.02
CA PRO A 170 -2.15 -28.11 -0.74
C PRO A 170 -1.32 -27.21 -1.67
N ALA A 171 -0.07 -26.96 -1.27
CA ALA A 171 0.91 -26.31 -2.13
C ALA A 171 1.05 -27.11 -3.45
N GLY A 172 1.19 -26.41 -4.57
CA GLY A 172 1.17 -27.03 -5.90
C GLY A 172 -0.24 -27.16 -6.49
N ARG A 173 -1.28 -27.45 -5.70
CA ARG A 173 -2.68 -27.49 -6.20
C ARG A 173 -3.37 -26.12 -6.14
N LYS A 174 -2.89 -25.23 -5.29
CA LYS A 174 -3.40 -23.86 -5.09
C LYS A 174 -2.91 -22.91 -6.20
N VAL A 175 -3.51 -23.02 -7.37
CA VAL A 175 -3.20 -22.24 -8.57
C VAL A 175 -4.43 -21.49 -9.09
N ASP A 176 -4.21 -20.37 -9.80
CA ASP A 176 -5.26 -19.50 -10.38
C ASP A 176 -6.22 -18.89 -9.33
N LEU A 177 -7.55 -19.05 -9.49
CA LEU A 177 -8.54 -18.37 -8.67
C LEU A 177 -8.72 -19.08 -7.32
N THR A 178 -7.87 -18.73 -6.37
CA THR A 178 -7.93 -19.32 -5.02
C THR A 178 -9.03 -18.66 -4.17
N ALA A 179 -9.95 -19.48 -3.65
CA ALA A 179 -11.05 -19.06 -2.77
C ALA A 179 -11.88 -17.89 -3.34
N ALA A 180 -12.08 -17.89 -4.66
CA ALA A 180 -12.88 -16.86 -5.32
C ALA A 180 -14.36 -17.01 -4.92
N HIS A 181 -14.92 -15.96 -4.32
CA HIS A 181 -16.34 -15.89 -3.99
C HIS A 181 -17.21 -15.64 -5.23
N GLN A 182 -16.67 -14.95 -6.23
CA GLN A 182 -17.36 -14.61 -7.47
C GLN A 182 -16.35 -14.59 -8.62
N THR A 183 -16.79 -15.02 -9.80
CA THR A 183 -16.01 -15.00 -11.05
C THR A 183 -16.68 -14.15 -12.12
N GLY A 184 -15.93 -13.81 -13.17
CA GLY A 184 -16.40 -12.97 -14.27
C GLY A 184 -16.19 -11.48 -14.02
N LEU A 185 -16.49 -10.68 -15.04
CA LEU A 185 -16.38 -9.23 -14.95
C LEU A 185 -17.57 -8.66 -14.16
N LEU A 186 -17.27 -7.92 -13.09
CA LEU A 186 -18.27 -7.16 -12.35
C LEU A 186 -18.86 -6.06 -13.25
N ARG A 187 -20.16 -6.16 -13.54
CA ARG A 187 -20.95 -5.11 -14.18
C ARG A 187 -21.83 -4.45 -13.11
N GLY A 188 -21.70 -3.14 -12.92
CA GLY A 188 -22.43 -2.37 -11.89
C GLY A 188 -21.54 -1.74 -10.81
N THR A 189 -22.14 -1.36 -9.69
CA THR A 189 -21.46 -0.62 -8.59
C THR A 189 -20.54 -1.54 -7.79
N LYS A 190 -19.32 -1.09 -7.49
CA LYS A 190 -18.39 -1.81 -6.62
C LYS A 190 -18.84 -1.70 -5.16
N THR A 191 -19.28 -2.81 -4.58
CA THR A 191 -19.47 -2.92 -3.13
C THR A 191 -18.15 -3.36 -2.49
N VAL A 192 -17.63 -2.56 -1.57
CA VAL A 192 -16.54 -3.02 -0.69
C VAL A 192 -17.22 -3.82 0.41
N GLN A 193 -17.04 -5.15 0.42
CA GLN A 193 -17.54 -5.98 1.51
C GLN A 193 -16.88 -5.50 2.81
N GLU A 194 -17.69 -5.03 3.76
CA GLU A 194 -17.23 -4.69 5.11
C GLU A 194 -16.83 -5.99 5.79
N LYS A 195 -15.52 -6.29 5.86
CA LYS A 195 -15.03 -7.35 6.73
C LYS A 195 -15.05 -6.81 8.15
N GLU A 196 -16.08 -7.17 8.91
CA GLU A 196 -16.02 -7.09 10.37
C GLU A 196 -14.74 -7.81 10.82
N SER A 197 -13.86 -7.04 11.49
CA SER A 197 -12.57 -7.50 12.00
C SER A 197 -12.66 -7.63 13.51
#